data_AF-A0A844HG27-F1
#
_entry.id   AF-A0A844HG27-F1
#
_cell.length_a   1.000
_cell.length_b   1.000
_cell.length_c   1.000
_cell.angle_alpha   90.00
_cell.angle_beta   90.00
_cell.angle_gamma   90.00
#
_symmetry.space_group_name_H-M   'P 1'
#
loop_
_entity.id
_entity.type
_entity.pdbx_description
1 polymer ?
#
loop_
_entity_poly.entity_id
_entity_poly.type
_entity_poly.pdbx_seq_one_letter_code
_entity_poly.pdbx_strand_id
1 'polypeptide(L)'
;MRVQMLGLCRFSYLGGRGFQVTHTSIEERRAFLYDPERLARRWFWFENITLPGLLAQTDPDFTLVLMTGPDLPDPYLSRLRELTEIAPQFRLALIPPMEMHLAACLAAIRPHVETDADVVGHFRQDDDDAVAIDYISHARGDFAAMRPLWQQGRKLSCDYSRGLVLKATQRGIEVQQRVIHNASVGLTAYLPPDAPQTAIHFPHFKIGLSMPGVTMCDKAMFVRFLNHDNDSGAIGAGYPLPDQDAQWHKVLAERFRIDLTSLDDAARAFGLPGAARPRWGQ
;
A
#
# COMPACT_ATOMS: atom_id res chain seq x y z
N MET A 1 -6.45 -23.58 10.69
CA MET A 1 -6.58 -22.91 9.38
C MET A 1 -5.31 -22.14 9.16
N ARG A 2 -4.53 -22.51 8.14
CA ARG A 2 -3.34 -21.81 7.70
C ARG A 2 -3.76 -20.54 6.95
N VAL A 3 -3.27 -19.38 7.40
CA VAL A 3 -3.55 -18.08 6.77
C VAL A 3 -2.30 -17.61 6.04
N GLN A 4 -2.36 -17.61 4.72
CA GLN A 4 -1.35 -17.00 3.88
C GLN A 4 -1.55 -15.48 3.85
N MET A 5 -0.50 -14.70 4.09
CA MET A 5 -0.53 -13.26 3.92
C MET A 5 0.09 -12.89 2.57
N LEU A 6 -0.73 -12.35 1.65
CA LEU A 6 -0.35 -12.13 0.24
C LEU A 6 -0.69 -10.71 -0.22
N GLY A 7 0.32 -9.87 -0.31
CA GLY A 7 0.22 -8.47 -0.70
C GLY A 7 0.48 -8.25 -2.19
N LEU A 8 -0.08 -7.16 -2.73
CA LEU A 8 0.30 -6.61 -4.03
C LEU A 8 0.73 -5.16 -3.87
N CYS A 9 1.92 -4.85 -4.35
CA CYS A 9 2.42 -3.49 -4.51
C CYS A 9 2.71 -3.23 -5.99
N ARG A 10 2.16 -2.13 -6.52
CA ARG A 10 2.30 -1.77 -7.93
C ARG A 10 3.31 -0.64 -8.04
N PHE A 11 4.51 -0.92 -8.53
CA PHE A 11 5.55 0.09 -8.66
C PHE A 11 5.54 0.68 -10.07
N SER A 12 5.01 1.90 -10.22
CA SER A 12 4.91 2.64 -11.49
C SER A 12 4.43 1.80 -12.69
N TYR A 13 3.47 0.90 -12.45
CA TYR A 13 2.96 -0.01 -13.47
C TYR A 13 2.16 0.72 -14.57
N LEU A 14 2.52 0.47 -15.83
CA LEU A 14 1.85 0.99 -17.03
C LEU A 14 0.54 0.21 -17.34
N GLY A 15 -0.41 0.20 -16.40
CA GLY A 15 -1.71 -0.44 -16.60
C GLY A 15 -2.71 0.44 -17.36
N GLY A 16 -3.57 -0.14 -18.19
CA GLY A 16 -4.76 0.55 -18.71
C GLY A 16 -5.89 0.63 -17.67
N ARG A 17 -6.71 1.69 -17.73
CA ARG A 17 -7.89 1.98 -16.87
C ARG A 17 -7.64 1.89 -15.35
N GLY A 18 -8.59 2.36 -14.53
CA GLY A 18 -8.49 2.22 -13.06
C GLY A 18 -7.57 3.21 -12.33
N PHE A 19 -7.19 4.30 -13.01
CA PHE A 19 -6.43 5.43 -12.46
C PHE A 19 -7.23 6.72 -12.65
N GLN A 20 -7.03 7.70 -11.77
CA GLN A 20 -7.68 9.01 -11.86
C GLN A 20 -7.00 9.89 -12.92
N VAL A 21 -5.68 9.76 -13.08
CA VAL A 21 -4.93 10.43 -14.14
C VAL A 21 -5.03 9.63 -15.44
N THR A 22 -5.76 10.18 -16.41
CA THR A 22 -5.95 9.61 -17.74
C THR A 22 -5.03 10.28 -18.76
N HIS A 23 -4.52 9.50 -19.71
CA HIS A 23 -3.71 9.98 -20.83
C HIS A 23 -4.35 9.54 -22.15
N THR A 24 -4.08 10.25 -23.24
CA THR A 24 -4.71 9.98 -24.55
C THR A 24 -4.13 8.72 -25.19
N SER A 25 -2.86 8.44 -24.94
CA SER A 25 -2.14 7.27 -25.45
C SER A 25 -1.35 6.54 -24.36
N ILE A 26 -0.94 5.31 -24.66
CA ILE A 26 -0.06 4.53 -23.78
C ILE A 26 1.35 5.12 -23.74
N GLU A 27 1.80 5.77 -24.82
CA GLU A 27 3.09 6.45 -24.92
C GLU A 27 3.14 7.69 -24.02
N GLU A 28 2.09 8.52 -24.02
CA GLU A 28 1.97 9.67 -23.11
C GLU A 28 1.99 9.21 -21.66
N ARG A 29 1.25 8.14 -21.35
CA ARG A 29 1.23 7.56 -20.02
C ARG A 29 2.60 7.01 -19.61
N ARG A 30 3.31 6.35 -20.53
CA ARG A 30 4.67 5.87 -20.30
C ARG A 30 5.60 7.02 -20.00
N ALA A 31 5.58 8.08 -20.81
CA ALA A 31 6.40 9.28 -20.60
C ALA A 31 6.11 9.93 -19.25
N PHE A 32 4.85 10.01 -18.83
CA PHE A 32 4.47 10.52 -17.52
C PHE A 32 4.94 9.62 -16.37
N LEU A 33 4.68 8.30 -16.44
CA LEU A 33 5.04 7.37 -15.35
C LEU A 33 6.56 7.24 -15.19
N TYR A 34 7.28 7.24 -16.32
CA TYR A 34 8.70 7.01 -16.41
C TYR A 34 9.53 8.30 -16.54
N ASP A 35 8.91 9.46 -16.27
CA ASP A 35 9.64 10.71 -16.10
C ASP A 35 10.77 10.50 -15.07
N PRO A 36 12.03 10.82 -15.40
CA PRO A 36 13.17 10.51 -14.54
C PRO A 36 13.07 11.13 -13.15
N GLU A 37 12.60 12.38 -13.03
CA GLU A 37 12.45 13.06 -11.75
C GLU A 37 11.32 12.43 -10.92
N ARG A 38 10.20 12.10 -11.57
CA ARG A 38 9.10 11.38 -10.92
C ARG A 38 9.54 10.02 -10.40
N LEU A 39 10.23 9.22 -11.21
CA LEU A 39 10.71 7.90 -10.78
C LEU A 39 11.72 8.02 -9.63
N ALA A 40 12.60 9.02 -9.66
CA ALA A 40 13.54 9.26 -8.57
C ALA A 40 12.80 9.56 -7.25
N ARG A 41 11.76 10.39 -7.30
CA ARG A 41 10.90 10.66 -6.14
C ARG A 41 10.13 9.43 -5.68
N ARG A 42 9.48 8.69 -6.60
CA ARG A 42 8.76 7.44 -6.26
C ARG A 42 9.68 6.42 -5.59
N TRP A 43 10.87 6.24 -6.14
CA TRP A 43 11.87 5.35 -5.55
C TRP A 43 12.28 5.80 -4.16
N PHE A 44 12.53 7.10 -3.96
CA PHE A 44 12.88 7.65 -2.65
C PHE A 44 11.78 7.36 -1.61
N TRP A 45 10.51 7.59 -1.96
CA TRP A 45 9.39 7.29 -1.05
C TRP A 45 9.24 5.79 -0.78
N PHE A 46 9.37 4.95 -1.81
CA PHE A 46 9.34 3.51 -1.65
C PHE A 46 10.42 3.03 -0.67
N GLU A 47 11.65 3.51 -0.84
CA GLU A 47 12.79 3.15 -0.02
C GLU A 47 12.70 3.65 1.43
N ASN A 48 12.17 4.85 1.65
CA ASN A 48 12.17 5.51 2.97
C ASN A 48 10.84 5.43 3.73
N ILE A 49 9.75 5.05 3.07
CA ILE A 49 8.41 4.94 3.68
C ILE A 49 7.91 3.51 3.62
N THR A 50 7.86 2.92 2.43
CA THR A 50 7.20 1.61 2.24
C THR A 50 8.07 0.44 2.70
N LEU A 51 9.32 0.38 2.25
CA LEU A 51 10.22 -0.75 2.51
C LEU A 51 10.57 -0.97 3.99
N PRO A 52 10.88 0.07 4.80
CA PRO A 52 11.45 -0.14 6.13
C PRO A 52 10.54 -0.97 7.05
N GLY A 53 9.24 -0.66 7.08
CA GLY A 53 8.26 -1.38 7.90
C GLY A 53 7.98 -2.81 7.41
N LEU A 54 8.05 -3.04 6.10
CA LEU A 54 7.85 -4.36 5.49
C LEU A 54 9.04 -5.29 5.74
N LEU A 55 10.27 -4.78 5.61
CA LEU A 55 11.48 -5.55 5.90
C LEU A 55 11.62 -5.87 7.38
N ALA A 56 11.05 -5.01 8.25
CA ALA A 56 11.09 -5.17 9.70
C ALA A 56 9.85 -5.87 10.28
N GLN A 57 9.02 -6.55 9.47
CA GLN A 57 7.85 -7.25 9.99
C GLN A 57 8.24 -8.27 11.08
N THR A 58 7.54 -8.25 12.20
CA THR A 58 7.76 -9.18 13.31
C THR A 58 7.33 -10.61 12.96
N ASP A 59 6.40 -10.74 12.01
CA ASP A 59 6.06 -12.00 11.37
C ASP A 59 6.60 -11.99 9.93
N PRO A 60 7.71 -12.70 9.64
CA PRO A 60 8.35 -12.67 8.33
C PRO A 60 7.65 -13.56 7.29
N ASP A 61 6.62 -14.34 7.68
CA ASP A 61 5.92 -15.28 6.81
C ASP A 61 4.80 -14.58 6.04
N PHE A 62 5.19 -13.80 5.06
CA PHE A 62 4.29 -13.18 4.09
C PHE A 62 4.93 -13.13 2.70
N THR A 63 4.11 -12.95 1.68
CA THR A 63 4.57 -12.65 0.33
C THR A 63 4.07 -11.27 -0.08
N LEU A 64 4.96 -10.40 -0.56
CA LEU A 64 4.60 -9.17 -1.24
C LEU A 64 5.01 -9.25 -2.71
N VAL A 65 4.02 -9.20 -3.60
CA VAL A 65 4.25 -9.18 -5.04
C VAL A 65 4.47 -7.73 -5.47
N LEU A 66 5.70 -7.42 -5.87
CA LEU A 66 6.08 -6.17 -6.53
C LEU A 66 5.75 -6.30 -8.01
N MET A 67 4.71 -5.63 -8.47
CA MET A 67 4.22 -5.65 -9.83
C MET A 67 4.69 -4.42 -10.60
N THR A 68 5.33 -4.62 -11.75
CA THR A 68 5.73 -3.54 -12.67
C THR A 68 5.79 -4.04 -14.12
N GLY A 69 6.11 -3.15 -15.06
CA GLY A 69 6.30 -3.50 -16.47
C GLY A 69 7.72 -3.99 -16.77
N PRO A 70 7.92 -4.85 -17.79
CA PRO A 70 9.27 -5.21 -18.25
C PRO A 70 10.02 -4.02 -18.89
N ASP A 71 9.31 -2.93 -19.18
CA ASP A 71 9.83 -1.68 -19.74
C ASP A 71 10.13 -0.61 -18.67
N LEU A 72 10.07 -0.95 -17.37
CA LEU A 72 10.49 -0.05 -16.29
C LEU A 72 11.97 0.34 -16.50
N PRO A 73 12.32 1.63 -16.56
CA PRO A 73 13.69 2.05 -16.81
C PRO A 73 14.66 1.63 -15.69
N ASP A 74 15.90 1.36 -16.09
CA ASP A 74 17.02 1.32 -15.14
C ASP A 74 17.29 2.71 -14.53
N PRO A 75 17.78 2.78 -13.28
CA PRO A 75 18.21 1.65 -12.45
C PRO A 75 17.07 0.95 -11.69
N TYR A 76 15.83 1.41 -11.79
CA TYR A 76 14.75 0.98 -10.90
C TYR A 76 14.37 -0.49 -11.09
N LEU A 77 14.34 -0.98 -12.33
CA LEU A 77 14.09 -2.40 -12.59
C LEU A 77 15.19 -3.29 -11.98
N SER A 78 16.46 -2.92 -12.15
CA SER A 78 17.58 -3.63 -11.54
C SER A 78 17.50 -3.61 -10.01
N ARG A 79 17.15 -2.48 -9.40
CA ARG A 79 16.98 -2.38 -7.94
C ARG A 79 15.82 -3.22 -7.42
N LEU A 80 14.70 -3.31 -8.15
CA LEU A 80 13.60 -4.21 -7.78
C LEU A 80 14.01 -5.69 -7.84
N ARG A 81 14.87 -6.08 -8.78
CA ARG A 81 15.43 -7.44 -8.85
C ARG A 81 16.34 -7.72 -7.65
N GLU A 82 17.30 -6.84 -7.39
CA GLU A 82 18.20 -6.93 -6.24
C GLU A 82 17.41 -7.05 -4.92
N LEU A 83 16.36 -6.24 -4.78
CA LEU A 83 15.49 -6.29 -3.61
C LEU A 83 14.86 -7.69 -3.40
N THR A 84 14.48 -8.40 -4.46
CA THR A 84 13.96 -9.78 -4.34
C THR A 84 15.02 -10.83 -4.04
N GLU A 85 16.30 -10.52 -4.26
CA GLU A 85 17.41 -11.40 -3.88
C GLU A 85 17.72 -11.28 -2.38
N ILE A 86 17.58 -10.08 -1.80
CA ILE A 86 17.87 -9.82 -0.39
C ILE A 86 16.66 -9.99 0.54
N ALA A 87 15.44 -9.89 0.03
CA ALA A 87 14.20 -9.99 0.81
C ALA A 87 13.36 -11.21 0.35
N PRO A 88 13.41 -12.36 1.05
CA PRO A 88 12.75 -13.59 0.63
C PRO A 88 11.21 -13.50 0.64
N GLN A 89 10.64 -12.47 1.25
CA GLN A 89 9.20 -12.18 1.23
C GLN A 89 8.75 -11.55 -0.09
N PHE A 90 9.66 -10.98 -0.88
CA PHE A 90 9.28 -10.18 -2.05
C PHE A 90 9.41 -11.00 -3.34
N ARG A 91 8.45 -10.80 -4.24
CA ARG A 91 8.43 -11.43 -5.56
C ARG A 91 8.22 -10.36 -6.61
N LEU A 92 9.01 -10.37 -7.67
CA LEU A 92 8.87 -9.44 -8.79
C LEU A 92 8.00 -10.07 -9.88
N ALA A 93 6.89 -9.41 -10.21
CA ALA A 93 6.02 -9.77 -11.32
C ALA A 93 6.15 -8.73 -12.44
N LEU A 94 6.79 -9.13 -13.55
CA LEU A 94 6.90 -8.32 -14.76
C LEU A 94 5.69 -8.60 -15.66
N ILE A 95 4.71 -7.72 -15.59
CA ILE A 95 3.47 -7.82 -16.36
C ILE A 95 3.55 -6.80 -17.50
N PRO A 96 3.49 -7.20 -18.79
CA PRO A 96 3.36 -6.24 -19.88
C PRO A 96 2.09 -5.40 -19.73
N PRO A 97 2.04 -4.17 -20.29
CA PRO A 97 0.83 -3.36 -20.25
C PRO A 97 -0.41 -4.12 -20.73
N MET A 98 -1.46 -4.11 -19.92
CA MET A 98 -2.76 -4.70 -20.26
C MET A 98 -3.86 -3.64 -20.18
N GLU A 99 -4.88 -3.72 -21.05
CA GLU A 99 -6.01 -2.78 -21.04
C GLU A 99 -6.80 -2.82 -19.72
N MET A 100 -6.99 -4.03 -19.17
CA MET A 100 -7.78 -4.25 -17.97
C MET A 100 -6.89 -4.36 -16.73
N HIS A 101 -6.82 -3.29 -15.93
CA HIS A 101 -6.02 -3.23 -14.71
C HIS A 101 -6.22 -4.42 -13.75
N LEU A 102 -7.47 -4.85 -13.54
CA LEU A 102 -7.78 -5.96 -12.64
C LEU A 102 -7.22 -7.29 -13.14
N ALA A 103 -7.22 -7.52 -14.46
CA ALA A 103 -6.63 -8.71 -15.06
C ALA A 103 -5.11 -8.73 -14.89
N ALA A 104 -4.45 -7.58 -15.03
CA ALA A 104 -3.01 -7.45 -14.80
C ALA A 104 -2.64 -7.73 -13.34
N CYS A 105 -3.37 -7.14 -12.38
CA CYS A 105 -3.15 -7.40 -10.96
C CYS A 105 -3.39 -8.86 -10.60
N LEU A 106 -4.39 -9.49 -11.21
CA LEU A 106 -4.67 -10.91 -11.02
C LEU A 106 -3.55 -11.79 -11.57
N ALA A 107 -3.04 -11.48 -12.77
CA ALA A 107 -1.91 -12.19 -13.36
C ALA A 107 -0.64 -12.10 -12.51
N ALA A 108 -0.41 -10.96 -11.85
CA ALA A 108 0.71 -10.80 -10.93
C ALA A 108 0.55 -11.64 -9.65
N ILE A 109 -0.62 -11.62 -9.02
CA ILE A 109 -0.80 -12.16 -7.66
C ILE A 109 -1.17 -13.65 -7.63
N ARG A 110 -1.93 -14.14 -8.61
CA ARG A 110 -2.46 -15.51 -8.65
C ARG A 110 -1.37 -16.60 -8.54
N PRO A 111 -0.20 -16.49 -9.22
CA PRO A 111 0.84 -17.52 -9.15
C PRO A 111 1.43 -17.72 -7.75
N HIS A 112 1.19 -16.78 -6.84
CA HIS A 112 1.75 -16.79 -5.48
C HIS A 112 0.76 -17.29 -4.44
N VAL A 113 -0.46 -17.70 -4.81
CA VAL A 113 -1.38 -18.34 -3.87
C VAL A 113 -0.87 -19.76 -3.56
N GLU A 114 -0.68 -20.05 -2.29
CA GLU A 114 -0.13 -21.34 -1.85
C GLU A 114 -1.21 -22.44 -1.87
N THR A 115 -0.82 -23.64 -2.28
CA THR A 115 -1.74 -24.78 -2.43
C THR A 115 -2.23 -25.35 -1.10
N ASP A 116 -1.51 -25.09 0.00
CA ASP A 116 -1.82 -25.55 1.36
C ASP A 116 -2.49 -24.46 2.23
N ALA A 117 -2.74 -23.27 1.68
CA ALA A 117 -3.43 -22.20 2.40
C ALA A 117 -4.92 -22.54 2.57
N ASP A 118 -5.46 -22.41 3.78
CA ASP A 118 -6.90 -22.51 4.00
C ASP A 118 -7.61 -21.16 3.72
N VAL A 119 -6.87 -20.06 3.93
CA VAL A 119 -7.33 -18.67 3.78
C VAL A 119 -6.18 -17.83 3.25
N VAL A 120 -6.50 -16.90 2.34
CA VAL A 120 -5.57 -15.88 1.87
C VAL A 120 -6.00 -14.51 2.40
N GLY A 121 -5.19 -13.93 3.28
CA GLY A 121 -5.28 -12.54 3.71
C GLY A 121 -4.64 -11.65 2.65
N HIS A 122 -5.44 -11.19 1.70
CA HIS A 122 -4.97 -10.27 0.67
C HIS A 122 -4.87 -8.85 1.22
N PHE A 123 -3.77 -8.17 0.95
CA PHE A 123 -3.61 -6.75 1.28
C PHE A 123 -3.06 -5.94 0.11
N ARG A 124 -3.35 -4.64 0.13
CA ARG A 124 -2.86 -3.68 -0.85
C ARG A 124 -1.74 -2.87 -0.21
N GLN A 125 -0.69 -2.60 -0.97
CA GLN A 125 0.42 -1.79 -0.53
C GLN A 125 0.81 -0.83 -1.65
N ASP A 126 0.47 0.45 -1.54
CA ASP A 126 0.99 1.43 -2.48
C ASP A 126 2.47 1.69 -2.16
N ASP A 127 3.29 2.01 -3.17
CA ASP A 127 4.76 2.18 -3.10
C ASP A 127 5.21 3.47 -2.39
N ASP A 128 4.29 4.13 -1.70
CA ASP A 128 4.56 5.30 -0.87
C ASP A 128 3.76 5.32 0.45
N ASP A 129 2.96 4.29 0.72
CA ASP A 129 2.31 4.10 2.03
C ASP A 129 3.13 3.13 2.89
N ALA A 130 2.85 3.03 4.19
CA ALA A 130 3.48 2.05 5.07
C ALA A 130 2.48 1.34 5.98
N VAL A 131 2.80 0.11 6.35
CA VAL A 131 2.12 -0.63 7.42
C VAL A 131 3.05 -0.77 8.63
N ALA A 132 2.47 -0.90 9.82
CA ALA A 132 3.27 -1.07 11.04
C ALA A 132 4.06 -2.38 11.02
N ILE A 133 5.20 -2.44 11.71
CA ILE A 133 6.07 -3.62 11.79
C ILE A 133 5.38 -4.87 12.35
N ASP A 134 4.25 -4.72 13.03
CA ASP A 134 3.47 -5.79 13.62
C ASP A 134 2.21 -6.14 12.80
N TYR A 135 2.04 -5.56 11.60
CA TYR A 135 0.85 -5.71 10.75
C TYR A 135 0.55 -7.17 10.37
N ILE A 136 1.52 -7.92 9.86
CA ILE A 136 1.32 -9.31 9.42
C ILE A 136 0.92 -10.20 10.61
N SER A 137 1.62 -10.05 11.74
CA SER A 137 1.32 -10.78 12.98
C SER A 137 -0.09 -10.46 13.49
N HIS A 138 -0.49 -9.18 13.44
CA HIS A 138 -1.82 -8.76 13.87
C HIS A 138 -2.91 -9.28 12.93
N ALA A 139 -2.77 -9.10 11.62
CA ALA A 139 -3.74 -9.57 10.64
C ALA A 139 -4.01 -11.07 10.80
N ARG A 140 -2.94 -11.86 10.90
CA ARG A 140 -3.01 -13.31 11.10
C ARG A 140 -3.63 -13.67 12.46
N GLY A 141 -3.19 -13.03 13.54
CA GLY A 141 -3.68 -13.30 14.90
C GLY A 141 -5.15 -12.94 15.08
N ASP A 142 -5.54 -11.75 14.65
CA ASP A 142 -6.91 -11.23 14.76
C ASP A 142 -7.88 -12.07 13.92
N PHE A 143 -7.45 -12.61 12.77
CA PHE A 143 -8.28 -13.51 11.96
C PHE A 143 -8.77 -14.72 12.76
N ALA A 144 -7.98 -15.24 13.71
CA ALA A 144 -8.41 -16.37 14.52
C ALA A 144 -9.68 -16.06 15.33
N ALA A 145 -9.82 -14.84 15.83
CA ALA A 145 -11.00 -14.37 16.54
C ALA A 145 -12.18 -14.10 15.58
N MET A 146 -11.90 -13.68 14.35
CA MET A 146 -12.92 -13.38 13.34
C MET A 146 -13.36 -14.61 12.51
N ARG A 147 -12.70 -15.75 12.67
CA ARG A 147 -12.95 -16.99 11.90
C ARG A 147 -14.44 -17.39 11.84
N PRO A 148 -15.24 -17.35 12.93
CA PRO A 148 -16.66 -17.70 12.85
C PRO A 148 -17.45 -16.80 11.89
N LEU A 149 -17.10 -15.52 11.80
CA LEU A 149 -17.73 -14.57 10.87
C LEU A 149 -17.31 -14.86 9.42
N TRP A 150 -16.02 -15.16 9.19
CA TRP A 150 -15.54 -15.56 7.87
C TRP A 150 -16.21 -16.86 7.39
N GLN A 151 -16.42 -17.85 8.26
CA GLN A 151 -17.04 -19.13 7.89
C GLN A 151 -18.47 -19.01 7.35
N GLN A 152 -19.19 -17.92 7.64
CA GLN A 152 -20.56 -17.72 7.14
C GLN A 152 -20.63 -17.43 5.64
N GLY A 153 -19.68 -16.65 5.12
CA GLY A 153 -19.68 -16.20 3.72
C GLY A 153 -18.37 -16.42 2.96
N ARG A 154 -17.36 -16.98 3.63
CA ARG A 154 -15.98 -17.16 3.18
C ARG A 154 -15.33 -15.88 2.64
N LYS A 155 -15.82 -14.71 3.07
CA LYS A 155 -15.27 -13.39 2.73
C LYS A 155 -15.39 -12.51 3.96
N LEU A 156 -14.31 -11.82 4.31
CA LEU A 156 -14.26 -10.94 5.46
C LEU A 156 -13.18 -9.87 5.25
N SER A 157 -13.43 -8.63 5.67
CA SER A 157 -12.37 -7.63 5.79
C SER A 157 -11.98 -7.34 7.24
N CYS A 158 -10.70 -7.03 7.47
CA CYS A 158 -10.19 -6.42 8.70
C CYS A 158 -9.56 -5.07 8.37
N ASP A 159 -10.13 -4.01 8.92
CA ASP A 159 -9.73 -2.63 8.70
C ASP A 159 -8.98 -2.12 9.94
N TYR A 160 -7.66 -1.97 9.84
CA TYR A 160 -6.87 -1.30 10.86
C TYR A 160 -6.97 0.22 10.67
N SER A 161 -8.10 0.77 11.08
CA SER A 161 -8.55 2.11 10.72
C SER A 161 -7.75 3.27 11.33
N ARG A 162 -6.92 3.05 12.34
CA ARG A 162 -6.12 4.11 12.97
C ARG A 162 -4.71 4.15 12.37
N GLY A 163 -4.25 5.34 12.01
CA GLY A 163 -2.93 5.54 11.43
C GLY A 163 -2.51 7.01 11.39
N LEU A 164 -1.41 7.27 10.67
CA LEU A 164 -0.87 8.60 10.44
C LEU A 164 -1.05 8.98 8.98
N VAL A 165 -1.40 10.24 8.73
CA VAL A 165 -1.33 10.86 7.42
C VAL A 165 -0.12 11.76 7.40
N LEU A 166 0.79 11.48 6.49
CA LEU A 166 1.96 12.30 6.21
C LEU A 166 1.70 13.06 4.92
N LYS A 167 1.81 14.38 4.94
CA LYS A 167 1.56 15.22 3.76
C LYS A 167 2.82 16.00 3.44
N ALA A 168 3.43 15.68 2.30
CA ALA A 168 4.63 16.35 1.83
C ALA A 168 4.31 17.64 1.10
N THR A 169 5.03 18.69 1.47
CA THR A 169 4.92 20.03 0.90
C THR A 169 6.32 20.66 0.76
N GLN A 170 6.41 21.79 0.07
CA GLN A 170 7.64 22.58 -0.05
C GLN A 170 8.14 23.09 1.31
N ARG A 171 7.29 23.05 2.33
CA ARG A 171 7.60 23.44 3.71
C ARG A 171 7.93 22.23 4.59
N GLY A 172 8.10 21.03 4.03
CA GLY A 172 8.35 19.80 4.78
C GLY A 172 7.13 18.89 4.90
N ILE A 173 7.15 17.98 5.88
CA ILE A 173 6.10 16.99 6.15
C ILE A 173 5.14 17.47 7.24
N GLU A 174 3.86 17.60 6.90
CA GLU A 174 2.78 17.76 7.87
C GLU A 174 2.33 16.36 8.34
N VAL A 175 2.26 16.13 9.66
CA VAL A 175 1.82 14.85 10.26
C VAL A 175 0.48 15.05 10.94
N GLN A 176 -0.45 14.13 10.72
CA GLN A 176 -1.74 14.11 11.43
C GLN A 176 -2.15 12.68 11.77
N GLN A 177 -2.53 12.42 13.01
CA GLN A 177 -3.14 11.15 13.36
C GLN A 177 -4.63 11.13 13.00
N ARG A 178 -5.10 10.03 12.41
CA ARG A 178 -6.49 9.89 11.98
C ARG A 178 -7.04 8.49 12.20
N VAL A 179 -8.37 8.42 12.28
CA VAL A 179 -9.12 7.24 11.89
C VAL A 179 -9.53 7.42 10.43
N ILE A 180 -9.20 6.46 9.57
CA ILE A 180 -9.64 6.38 8.17
C ILE A 180 -10.31 5.02 7.98
N HIS A 181 -11.58 5.03 7.61
CA HIS A 181 -12.37 3.82 7.39
C HIS A 181 -12.04 3.19 6.05
N ASN A 182 -11.72 1.90 6.07
CA ASN A 182 -11.33 1.11 4.92
C ASN A 182 -10.29 1.84 4.07
N ALA A 183 -9.21 2.29 4.72
CA ALA A 183 -8.05 2.81 4.02
C ALA A 183 -7.53 1.75 3.02
N SER A 184 -6.87 2.17 1.93
CA SER A 184 -6.26 1.19 1.00
C SER A 184 -5.14 0.41 1.73
N VAL A 185 -4.32 1.14 2.48
CA VAL A 185 -3.27 0.61 3.38
C VAL A 185 -3.87 0.16 4.71
N GLY A 186 -3.34 -0.90 5.31
CA GLY A 186 -3.84 -1.41 6.60
C GLY A 186 -5.21 -2.13 6.51
N LEU A 187 -5.66 -2.48 5.31
CA LEU A 187 -6.89 -3.23 5.08
C LEU A 187 -6.58 -4.62 4.51
N THR A 188 -6.98 -5.66 5.24
CA THR A 188 -6.87 -7.06 4.78
C THR A 188 -8.23 -7.61 4.35
N ALA A 189 -8.30 -8.23 3.18
CA ALA A 189 -9.45 -9.02 2.73
C ALA A 189 -9.12 -10.51 2.78
N TYR A 190 -9.82 -11.26 3.64
CA TYR A 190 -9.67 -12.70 3.79
C TYR A 190 -10.60 -13.44 2.83
N LEU A 191 -10.01 -14.16 1.89
CA LEU A 191 -10.70 -14.93 0.86
C LEU A 191 -10.23 -16.40 0.90
N PRO A 192 -11.01 -17.36 0.39
CA PRO A 192 -10.50 -18.70 0.21
C PRO A 192 -9.49 -18.73 -0.96
N PRO A 193 -8.55 -19.70 -0.98
CA PRO A 193 -7.50 -19.77 -2.00
C PRO A 193 -8.04 -19.93 -3.43
N ASP A 194 -9.22 -20.54 -3.58
CA ASP A 194 -9.92 -20.75 -4.85
C ASP A 194 -10.76 -19.54 -5.30
N ALA A 195 -10.79 -18.44 -4.54
CA ALA A 195 -11.54 -17.26 -4.91
C ALA A 195 -11.04 -16.69 -6.25
N PRO A 196 -11.93 -16.36 -7.21
CA PRO A 196 -11.53 -15.74 -8.48
C PRO A 196 -11.02 -14.30 -8.30
N GLN A 197 -11.29 -13.70 -7.14
CA GLN A 197 -11.02 -12.31 -6.80
C GLN A 197 -9.86 -12.20 -5.80
N THR A 198 -9.32 -10.98 -5.68
CA THR A 198 -8.28 -10.59 -4.72
C THR A 198 -8.74 -9.29 -4.05
N ALA A 199 -8.00 -8.77 -3.06
CA ALA A 199 -8.32 -7.47 -2.44
C ALA A 199 -8.48 -6.34 -3.47
N ILE A 200 -7.78 -6.39 -4.61
CA ILE A 200 -7.82 -5.36 -5.67
C ILE A 200 -9.21 -5.26 -6.34
N HIS A 201 -9.96 -6.36 -6.38
CA HIS A 201 -11.28 -6.43 -7.03
C HIS A 201 -12.38 -5.72 -6.24
N PHE A 202 -12.16 -5.46 -4.96
CA PHE A 202 -13.13 -4.79 -4.08
C PHE A 202 -12.65 -3.37 -3.80
N PRO A 203 -13.23 -2.32 -4.39
CA PRO A 203 -12.81 -0.95 -4.09
C PRO A 203 -12.85 -0.72 -2.57
N HIS A 204 -11.72 -0.38 -1.97
CA HIS A 204 -11.54 -0.41 -0.51
C HIS A 204 -12.62 0.40 0.22
N PHE A 205 -12.90 1.62 -0.24
CA PHE A 205 -13.95 2.50 0.30
C PHE A 205 -15.40 1.99 0.12
N LYS A 206 -15.61 0.92 -0.65
CA LYS A 206 -16.91 0.24 -0.89
C LYS A 206 -16.88 -1.24 -0.51
N ILE A 207 -15.86 -1.70 0.22
CA ILE A 207 -15.67 -3.13 0.52
C ILE A 207 -16.86 -3.76 1.26
N GLY A 208 -17.56 -2.97 2.08
CA GLY A 208 -18.78 -3.38 2.80
C GLY A 208 -19.95 -3.76 1.89
N LEU A 209 -19.93 -3.43 0.59
CA LEU A 209 -20.90 -3.93 -0.39
C LEU A 209 -20.66 -5.41 -0.75
N SER A 210 -19.49 -5.95 -0.44
CA SER A 210 -19.03 -7.27 -0.90
C SER A 210 -18.79 -8.29 0.22
N MET A 211 -18.52 -7.83 1.44
CA MET A 211 -18.24 -8.70 2.58
C MET A 211 -18.47 -7.98 3.92
N PRO A 212 -18.75 -8.72 5.01
CA PRO A 212 -18.68 -8.16 6.36
C PRO A 212 -17.27 -7.68 6.67
N GLY A 213 -17.16 -6.71 7.58
CA GLY A 213 -15.88 -6.15 8.00
C GLY A 213 -15.81 -5.94 9.52
N VAL A 214 -14.63 -6.11 10.07
CA VAL A 214 -14.29 -5.76 11.46
C VAL A 214 -13.28 -4.62 11.44
N THR A 215 -13.50 -3.61 12.27
CA THR A 215 -12.59 -2.46 12.38
C THR A 215 -11.79 -2.55 13.67
N MET A 216 -10.47 -2.58 13.54
CA MET A 216 -9.51 -2.48 14.64
C MET A 216 -8.98 -1.05 14.70
N CYS A 217 -8.99 -0.45 15.89
CA CYS A 217 -8.68 0.99 16.06
C CYS A 217 -7.83 1.26 17.31
N ASP A 218 -7.21 0.24 17.89
CA ASP A 218 -6.41 0.34 19.10
C ASP A 218 -5.04 0.99 18.82
N LYS A 219 -4.39 0.62 17.72
CA LYS A 219 -3.02 1.04 17.36
C LYS A 219 -2.96 1.84 16.07
N ALA A 220 -1.91 2.65 15.91
CA ALA A 220 -1.55 3.22 14.61
C ALA A 220 -0.93 2.11 13.73
N MET A 221 -1.64 1.67 12.71
CA MET A 221 -1.28 0.50 11.90
C MET A 221 -0.87 0.82 10.47
N PHE A 222 -1.07 2.07 10.03
CA PHE A 222 -0.63 2.53 8.74
C PHE A 222 -0.06 3.95 8.78
N VAL A 223 0.75 4.25 7.77
CA VAL A 223 1.08 5.60 7.29
C VAL A 223 0.51 5.74 5.89
N ARG A 224 -0.30 6.76 5.68
CA ARG A 224 -0.77 7.18 4.36
C ARG A 224 0.02 8.42 3.94
N PHE A 225 0.76 8.33 2.85
CA PHE A 225 1.58 9.44 2.38
C PHE A 225 0.91 10.19 1.23
N LEU A 226 0.76 11.50 1.40
CA LEU A 226 0.23 12.40 0.40
C LEU A 226 1.40 13.22 -0.17
N ASN A 227 1.82 12.90 -1.40
CA ASN A 227 2.76 13.66 -2.21
C ASN A 227 2.24 14.00 -3.62
N HIS A 228 2.94 14.91 -4.31
CA HIS A 228 2.53 15.41 -5.63
C HIS A 228 2.33 14.31 -6.68
N ASP A 229 3.03 13.19 -6.58
CA ASP A 229 2.98 12.14 -7.60
C ASP A 229 1.82 11.14 -7.37
N ASN A 230 1.01 11.33 -6.33
CA ASN A 230 -0.18 10.50 -6.10
C ASN A 230 -1.23 10.69 -7.20
N ASP A 231 -1.88 9.57 -7.55
CA ASP A 231 -3.04 9.53 -8.43
C ASP A 231 -4.29 10.14 -7.74
N SER A 232 -4.40 10.01 -6.42
CA SER A 232 -5.48 10.59 -5.60
C SER A 232 -4.92 11.37 -4.41
N GLY A 233 -5.34 12.62 -4.23
CA GLY A 233 -4.96 13.47 -3.10
C GLY A 233 -5.93 13.44 -1.91
N ALA A 234 -6.95 12.57 -1.94
CA ALA A 234 -7.96 12.49 -0.88
C ALA A 234 -7.39 11.80 0.36
N ILE A 235 -7.73 12.34 1.54
CA ILE A 235 -7.35 11.71 2.82
C ILE A 235 -8.09 10.38 3.02
N GLY A 236 -9.38 10.35 2.69
CA GLY A 236 -10.28 9.23 2.93
C GLY A 236 -11.33 9.55 3.99
N ALA A 237 -12.38 8.72 4.07
CA ALA A 237 -13.48 8.92 5.01
C ALA A 237 -13.06 8.57 6.44
N GLY A 238 -13.35 9.44 7.40
CA GLY A 238 -12.99 9.25 8.80
C GLY A 238 -12.83 10.59 9.51
N TYR A 239 -12.02 10.65 10.56
CA TYR A 239 -11.88 11.84 11.40
C TYR A 239 -10.48 11.97 11.99
N PRO A 240 -10.01 13.21 12.24
CA PRO A 240 -8.75 13.44 12.93
C PRO A 240 -8.83 13.00 14.39
N LEU A 241 -7.71 12.56 14.94
CA LEU A 241 -7.54 12.36 16.37
C LEU A 241 -6.69 13.52 16.94
N PRO A 242 -6.87 13.93 18.20
CA PRO A 242 -6.05 14.98 18.80
C PRO A 242 -4.58 14.57 18.90
N ASP A 243 -3.67 15.50 18.58
CA ASP A 243 -2.21 15.29 18.60
C ASP A 243 -1.56 15.53 19.98
N GLN A 244 -2.26 15.30 21.09
CA GLN A 244 -1.75 15.65 22.43
C GLN A 244 -0.44 14.91 22.76
N ASP A 245 0.62 15.69 23.02
CA ASP A 245 1.99 15.23 23.32
C ASP A 245 2.62 14.31 22.25
N ALA A 246 2.22 14.48 20.99
CA ALA A 246 2.63 13.57 19.94
C ALA A 246 4.13 13.65 19.59
N GLN A 247 4.86 12.59 19.91
CA GLN A 247 6.25 12.38 19.50
C GLN A 247 6.31 11.67 18.14
N TRP A 248 5.88 12.34 17.06
CA TRP A 248 5.74 11.69 15.74
C TRP A 248 7.03 11.06 15.22
N HIS A 249 8.19 11.69 15.42
CA HIS A 249 9.48 11.08 15.10
C HIS A 249 9.64 9.70 15.75
N LYS A 250 9.27 9.58 17.03
CA LYS A 250 9.35 8.32 17.78
C LYS A 250 8.34 7.30 17.26
N VAL A 251 7.09 7.69 17.07
CA VAL A 251 6.04 6.78 16.57
C VAL A 251 6.40 6.25 15.18
N LEU A 252 6.86 7.11 14.28
CA LEU A 252 7.29 6.74 12.92
C LEU A 252 8.50 5.82 12.95
N ALA A 253 9.52 6.12 13.75
CA ALA A 253 10.72 5.29 13.88
C ALA A 253 10.43 3.92 14.50
N GLU A 254 9.59 3.85 15.55
CA GLU A 254 9.32 2.62 16.29
C GLU A 254 8.31 1.71 15.57
N ARG A 255 7.22 2.28 15.06
CA ARG A 255 6.13 1.48 14.46
C ARG A 255 6.29 1.25 12.96
N PHE A 256 6.96 2.14 12.24
CA PHE A 256 7.04 2.10 10.78
C PHE A 256 8.48 2.10 10.24
N ARG A 257 9.49 2.25 11.10
CA ARG A 257 10.90 2.41 10.72
C ARG A 257 11.14 3.61 9.78
N ILE A 258 10.35 4.66 9.94
CA ILE A 258 10.43 5.87 9.13
C ILE A 258 11.20 6.95 9.87
N ASP A 259 12.21 7.52 9.22
CA ASP A 259 12.90 8.72 9.70
C ASP A 259 12.22 9.99 9.16
N LEU A 260 11.42 10.61 10.02
CA LEU A 260 10.69 11.84 9.67
C LEU A 260 11.62 13.00 9.30
N THR A 261 12.83 13.08 9.87
CA THR A 261 13.77 14.18 9.56
C THR A 261 14.24 14.08 8.12
N SER A 262 14.70 12.90 7.68
CA SER A 262 15.10 12.67 6.29
C SER A 262 13.96 12.91 5.30
N LEU A 263 12.72 12.56 5.65
CA LEU A 263 11.56 12.85 4.80
C LEU A 263 11.25 14.36 4.70
N ASP A 264 11.43 15.11 5.79
CA ASP A 264 11.23 16.57 5.82
C ASP A 264 12.21 17.28 4.88
N ASP A 265 13.50 16.93 4.99
CA ASP A 265 14.55 17.48 4.14
C ASP A 265 14.32 17.13 2.67
N ALA A 266 13.96 15.88 2.37
CA ALA A 266 13.67 15.43 1.02
C ALA A 266 12.44 16.15 0.41
N ALA A 267 11.38 16.35 1.18
CA ALA A 267 10.19 17.06 0.70
C ALA A 267 10.50 18.51 0.30
N ARG A 268 11.37 19.19 1.06
CA ARG A 268 11.88 20.53 0.74
C ARG A 268 12.78 20.50 -0.49
N ALA A 269 13.71 19.55 -0.56
CA ALA A 269 14.66 19.41 -1.67
C ALA A 269 13.97 19.13 -3.01
N PHE A 270 12.92 18.28 -2.99
CA PHE A 270 12.09 18.02 -4.17
C PHE A 270 11.18 19.20 -4.55
N GLY A 271 11.10 20.24 -3.73
CA GLY A 271 10.28 21.42 -4.00
C GLY A 271 8.80 21.09 -4.18
N LEU A 272 8.30 20.05 -3.50
CA LEU A 272 6.95 19.54 -3.72
C LEU A 272 5.90 20.65 -3.52
N PRO A 273 5.00 20.94 -4.46
CA PRO A 273 4.11 22.08 -4.34
C PRO A 273 3.17 21.93 -3.13
N GLY A 274 2.99 23.02 -2.38
CA GLY A 274 2.17 23.00 -1.15
C GLY A 274 0.69 22.71 -1.36
N ALA A 275 0.14 23.04 -2.53
CA ALA A 275 -1.09 22.54 -3.15
C ALA A 275 -1.56 23.53 -4.24
N ALA A 276 -1.62 23.06 -5.49
CA ALA A 276 -2.44 23.68 -6.54
C ALA A 276 -3.23 22.58 -7.29
N ARG A 277 -3.78 21.60 -6.55
CA ARG A 277 -4.70 20.59 -7.09
C ARG A 277 -6.07 20.74 -6.44
N PRO A 278 -7.18 20.75 -7.21
CA PRO A 278 -8.51 20.73 -6.63
C PRO A 278 -8.68 19.41 -5.86
N ARG A 279 -8.87 19.49 -4.53
CA ARG A 279 -9.04 18.37 -3.57
C ARG A 279 -7.76 17.79 -2.91
N TRP A 280 -6.63 18.50 -2.93
CA TRP A 280 -5.44 18.09 -2.18
C TRP A 280 -5.67 18.14 -0.67
N GLY A 281 -5.59 17.01 0.03
CA GLY A 281 -5.72 16.95 1.48
C GLY A 281 -7.11 17.33 2.02
N GLN A 282 -8.15 17.22 1.17
CA GLN A 282 -9.55 17.31 1.58
C GLN A 282 -10.11 15.95 1.98
#